data_AF-A0AAW7KFJ4-F1
#
_entry.id   AF-A0AAW7KFJ4-F1
#
_cell.length_a   1.000
_cell.length_b   1.000
_cell.length_c   1.000
_cell.angle_alpha   90.00
_cell.angle_beta   90.00
_cell.angle_gamma   90.00
#
_symmetry.space_group_name_H-M   'P 1'
#
loop_
_entity.id
_entity.type
_entity.pdbx_description
1 polymer ?
#
loop_
_entity_poly.entity_id
_entity_poly.type
_entity_poly.pdbx_seq_one_letter_code
_entity_poly.pdbx_strand_id
1 'polypeptide(L)'
;GGLLCCFGILVVAPTVESASFWLYQFSSWLIEANLLPLVHVFLEPLKVLFFNNAINHGLLTPLGLEGASQTGQSILFLLETNPGPGVGVLVAFLLFGPVGQRKTAGGATMIQLIGGIHEIYFPFVLMDPRLFLAVIAGGMSGTLVFQIFNVGLSAPASPGSLVAILANAPTEARLAVFSGIFVSFLCSFAIASLLLKRQRGTEPVSMIKMKEKEEDQVETVTPNYQQILFVCDAGMGS
;
A
#
# COMPACT_ATOMS: atom_id res chain seq x y z
N GLY A 1 -29.50 25.12 -10.27
CA GLY A 1 -29.63 24.41 -8.99
C GLY A 1 -30.58 23.22 -9.09
N GLY A 2 -31.90 23.45 -9.08
CA GLY A 2 -32.92 22.39 -9.02
C GLY A 2 -32.85 21.33 -10.12
N LEU A 3 -32.70 21.72 -11.40
CA LEU A 3 -32.60 20.76 -12.51
C LEU A 3 -31.37 19.83 -12.40
N LEU A 4 -30.22 20.35 -11.96
CA LEU A 4 -29.02 19.55 -11.71
C LEU A 4 -29.20 18.61 -10.52
N CYS A 5 -29.91 19.05 -9.47
CA CYS A 5 -30.26 18.20 -8.33
C CYS A 5 -31.20 17.06 -8.75
N CYS A 6 -32.26 17.36 -9.52
CA CYS A 6 -33.18 16.36 -10.05
C CYS A 6 -32.46 15.35 -10.96
N PHE A 7 -31.55 15.82 -11.83
CA PHE A 7 -30.74 14.94 -12.67
C PHE A 7 -29.83 14.03 -11.83
N GLY A 8 -29.19 14.58 -10.79
CA GLY A 8 -28.37 13.83 -9.85
C GLY A 8 -29.14 12.70 -9.17
N ILE A 9 -30.33 12.99 -8.65
CA ILE A 9 -31.16 12.01 -7.92
C ILE A 9 -31.78 10.98 -8.88
N LEU A 10 -32.26 11.40 -10.05
CA LEU A 10 -33.02 10.51 -10.94
C LEU A 10 -32.15 9.69 -11.89
N VAL A 11 -30.94 10.15 -12.20
CA VAL A 11 -30.07 9.49 -13.19
C VAL A 11 -28.77 9.04 -12.54
N VAL A 12 -28.05 9.93 -11.87
CA VAL A 12 -26.71 9.60 -11.34
C VAL A 12 -26.80 8.62 -10.17
N ALA A 13 -27.65 8.90 -9.17
CA ALA A 13 -27.80 8.04 -7.99
C ALA A 13 -28.17 6.58 -8.34
N PRO A 14 -29.24 6.30 -9.11
CA PRO A 14 -29.59 4.91 -9.44
C PRO A 14 -28.53 4.22 -10.32
N THR A 15 -27.81 4.98 -11.15
CA THR A 15 -26.70 4.42 -11.95
C THR A 15 -25.54 3.98 -11.05
N VAL A 16 -25.15 4.81 -10.08
CA VAL A 16 -24.09 4.49 -9.13
C VAL A 16 -24.50 3.33 -8.21
N GLU A 17 -25.75 3.30 -7.77
CA GLU A 17 -26.28 2.21 -6.94
C GLU A 17 -26.29 0.88 -7.69
N SER A 18 -26.77 0.87 -8.95
CA SER A 18 -26.73 -0.32 -9.80
C SER A 18 -25.30 -0.80 -10.05
N ALA A 19 -24.37 0.11 -10.37
CA ALA A 19 -22.97 -0.24 -10.56
C ALA A 19 -22.34 -0.82 -9.29
N SER A 20 -22.62 -0.22 -8.14
CA SER A 20 -22.14 -0.68 -6.83
C SER A 20 -22.68 -2.07 -6.49
N PHE A 21 -23.97 -2.32 -6.76
CA PHE A 21 -24.57 -3.64 -6.59
C PHE A 21 -23.89 -4.70 -7.45
N TRP A 22 -23.64 -4.41 -8.73
CA TRP A 22 -22.91 -5.34 -9.62
C TRP A 22 -21.49 -5.62 -9.14
N LEU A 23 -20.77 -4.59 -8.71
CA LEU A 23 -19.42 -4.73 -8.17
C LEU A 23 -19.40 -5.52 -6.86
N TYR A 24 -20.40 -5.33 -6.00
CA TYR A 24 -20.58 -6.11 -4.79
C TYR A 24 -20.79 -7.59 -5.12
N GLN A 25 -21.71 -7.92 -6.04
CA GLN A 25 -21.95 -9.31 -6.46
C GLN A 25 -20.69 -9.94 -7.05
N PHE A 26 -19.96 -9.21 -7.88
CA PHE A 26 -18.68 -9.67 -8.43
C PHE A 26 -17.64 -9.92 -7.33
N SER A 27 -17.52 -9.01 -6.36
CA SER A 27 -16.65 -9.18 -5.21
C SER A 27 -17.05 -10.41 -4.41
N SER A 28 -18.32 -10.58 -4.05
CA SER A 28 -18.84 -11.73 -3.31
C SER A 28 -18.53 -13.04 -4.02
N TRP A 29 -18.71 -13.10 -5.34
CA TRP A 29 -18.31 -14.26 -6.15
C TRP A 29 -16.81 -14.56 -6.05
N LEU A 30 -15.93 -13.55 -6.07
CA LEU A 30 -14.49 -13.76 -5.86
C LEU A 30 -14.17 -14.32 -4.48
N ILE A 31 -14.92 -13.92 -3.44
CA ILE A 31 -14.75 -14.46 -2.08
C ILE A 31 -15.14 -15.93 -2.06
N GLU A 32 -16.34 -16.26 -2.54
CA GLU A 32 -16.88 -17.62 -2.56
C GLU A 32 -16.01 -18.58 -3.39
N ALA A 33 -15.47 -18.08 -4.50
CA ALA A 33 -14.56 -18.84 -5.36
C ALA A 33 -13.11 -18.93 -4.82
N ASN A 34 -12.80 -18.31 -3.67
CA ASN A 34 -11.44 -18.18 -3.11
C ASN A 34 -10.43 -17.53 -4.08
N LEU A 35 -10.89 -16.62 -4.92
CA LEU A 35 -10.09 -15.93 -5.94
C LEU A 35 -9.63 -14.54 -5.50
N LEU A 36 -10.11 -14.03 -4.36
CA LEU A 36 -9.65 -12.76 -3.77
C LEU A 36 -8.12 -12.59 -3.72
N PRO A 37 -7.30 -13.61 -3.40
CA PRO A 37 -5.86 -13.44 -3.37
C PRO A 37 -5.33 -12.99 -4.72
N LEU A 38 -5.88 -13.49 -5.83
CA LEU A 38 -5.44 -13.15 -7.18
C LEU A 38 -5.63 -11.67 -7.54
N VAL A 39 -6.54 -10.97 -6.85
CA VAL A 39 -6.73 -9.52 -7.03
C VAL A 39 -5.43 -8.74 -6.76
N HIS A 40 -4.56 -9.25 -5.88
CA HIS A 40 -3.27 -8.61 -5.56
C HIS A 40 -2.30 -8.53 -6.74
N VAL A 41 -2.47 -9.35 -7.78
CA VAL A 41 -1.69 -9.24 -9.02
C VAL A 41 -1.87 -7.87 -9.67
N PHE A 42 -3.04 -7.25 -9.52
CA PHE A 42 -3.33 -5.91 -10.02
C PHE A 42 -3.33 -4.85 -8.92
N LEU A 43 -3.87 -5.18 -7.74
CA LEU A 43 -4.01 -4.24 -6.63
C LEU A 43 -2.65 -3.75 -6.14
N GLU A 44 -1.66 -4.63 -5.96
CA GLU A 44 -0.35 -4.22 -5.44
C GLU A 44 0.42 -3.31 -6.41
N PRO A 45 0.50 -3.61 -7.73
CA PRO A 45 1.08 -2.69 -8.69
C PRO A 45 0.40 -1.32 -8.73
N LEU A 46 -0.93 -1.29 -8.81
CA LEU A 46 -1.68 -0.03 -8.88
C LEU A 46 -1.50 0.81 -7.61
N LYS A 47 -1.52 0.17 -6.43
CA LYS A 47 -1.29 0.84 -5.15
C LYS A 47 0.06 1.56 -5.13
N VAL A 48 1.15 0.85 -5.46
CA VAL A 48 2.51 1.41 -5.51
C VAL A 48 2.68 2.46 -6.60
N LEU A 49 1.92 2.37 -7.69
CA LEU A 49 1.80 3.41 -8.73
C LEU A 49 0.87 4.57 -8.34
N PHE A 50 0.59 4.73 -7.04
CA PHE A 50 -0.18 5.83 -6.46
C PHE A 50 -1.68 5.87 -6.84
N PHE A 51 -2.24 4.74 -7.31
CA PHE A 51 -3.70 4.60 -7.49
C PHE A 51 -4.41 4.11 -6.20
N ASN A 52 -3.72 4.11 -5.05
CA ASN A 52 -4.24 3.65 -3.76
C ASN A 52 -5.53 4.38 -3.35
N ASN A 53 -5.59 5.71 -3.46
CA ASN A 53 -6.77 6.49 -3.10
C ASN A 53 -7.98 6.15 -3.96
N ALA A 54 -7.78 5.96 -5.26
CA ALA A 54 -8.85 5.59 -6.19
C ALA A 54 -9.37 4.17 -5.87
N ILE A 55 -8.47 3.23 -5.56
CA ILE A 55 -8.84 1.87 -5.17
C ILE A 55 -9.56 1.87 -3.82
N ASN A 56 -8.98 2.52 -2.81
CA ASN A 56 -9.47 2.46 -1.45
C ASN A 56 -10.77 3.26 -1.28
N HIS A 57 -10.74 4.57 -1.54
CA HIS A 57 -11.92 5.42 -1.34
C HIS A 57 -12.95 5.29 -2.47
N GLY A 58 -12.50 4.99 -3.71
CA GLY A 58 -13.39 4.90 -4.86
C GLY A 58 -14.06 3.54 -5.05
N LEU A 59 -13.45 2.44 -4.60
CA LEU A 59 -13.96 1.08 -4.85
C LEU A 59 -14.12 0.27 -3.56
N LEU A 60 -13.04 0.05 -2.80
CA LEU A 60 -13.05 -0.90 -1.69
C LEU A 60 -13.86 -0.41 -0.49
N THR A 61 -13.81 0.89 -0.18
CA THR A 61 -14.54 1.45 0.97
C THR A 61 -16.05 1.37 0.78
N PRO A 62 -16.65 1.84 -0.34
CA PRO A 62 -18.09 1.68 -0.58
C PRO A 62 -18.55 0.21 -0.55
N LEU A 63 -17.84 -0.67 -1.24
CA LEU A 63 -18.17 -2.10 -1.27
C LEU A 63 -18.00 -2.77 0.11
N GLY A 64 -16.98 -2.36 0.85
CA GLY A 64 -16.71 -2.84 2.19
C GLY A 64 -17.78 -2.41 3.19
N LEU A 65 -18.28 -1.18 3.07
CA LEU A 65 -19.38 -0.67 3.89
C LEU A 65 -20.68 -1.43 3.60
N GLU A 66 -20.98 -1.67 2.33
CA GLU A 66 -22.15 -2.47 1.93
C GLU A 66 -22.07 -3.88 2.54
N GLY A 67 -20.93 -4.56 2.39
CA GLY A 67 -20.70 -5.87 3.00
C GLY A 67 -20.80 -5.85 4.53
N ALA A 68 -20.11 -4.93 5.19
CA ALA A 68 -20.10 -4.82 6.64
C ALA A 68 -21.47 -4.46 7.23
N SER A 69 -22.34 -3.78 6.48
CA SER A 69 -23.71 -3.52 6.92
C SER A 69 -24.54 -4.80 7.07
N GLN A 70 -24.22 -5.84 6.29
CA GLN A 70 -24.93 -7.12 6.26
C GLN A 70 -24.28 -8.15 7.19
N THR A 71 -22.95 -8.18 7.27
CA THR A 71 -22.16 -9.21 7.97
C THR A 71 -21.43 -8.71 9.22
N GLY A 72 -21.48 -7.41 9.53
CA GLY A 72 -20.79 -6.77 10.66
C GLY A 72 -19.30 -6.50 10.45
N GLN A 73 -18.71 -7.07 9.40
CA GLN A 73 -17.30 -6.90 9.02
C GLN A 73 -17.09 -7.14 7.53
N SER A 74 -16.03 -6.57 6.95
CA SER A 74 -15.65 -6.82 5.56
C SER A 74 -14.15 -7.05 5.40
N ILE A 75 -13.81 -8.12 4.69
CA ILE A 75 -12.43 -8.43 4.27
C ILE A 75 -11.89 -7.39 3.29
N LEU A 76 -12.76 -6.67 2.57
CA LEU A 76 -12.35 -5.66 1.58
C LEU A 76 -11.58 -4.51 2.23
N PHE A 77 -11.86 -4.20 3.49
CA PHE A 77 -11.10 -3.23 4.26
C PHE A 77 -9.66 -3.67 4.55
N LEU A 78 -9.34 -4.97 4.46
CA LEU A 78 -8.00 -5.51 4.71
C LEU A 78 -7.15 -5.63 3.44
N LEU A 79 -7.75 -5.64 2.24
CA LEU A 79 -7.01 -5.86 0.99
C LEU A 79 -5.94 -4.81 0.74
N GLU A 80 -6.26 -3.56 1.03
CA GLU A 80 -5.38 -2.42 0.74
C GLU A 80 -4.62 -1.96 1.99
N THR A 81 -5.29 -2.04 3.15
CA THR A 81 -4.73 -1.56 4.42
C THR A 81 -3.67 -2.47 5.02
N ASN A 82 -3.63 -3.76 4.65
CA ASN A 82 -2.67 -4.72 5.20
C ASN A 82 -1.22 -4.20 5.08
N PRO A 83 -0.50 -3.97 6.20
CA PRO A 83 0.87 -3.47 6.17
C PRO A 83 1.91 -4.51 5.78
N GLY A 84 1.58 -5.80 5.91
CA GLY A 84 2.50 -6.91 5.75
C GLY A 84 3.37 -6.82 4.48
N PRO A 85 2.81 -6.58 3.29
CA PRO A 85 3.58 -6.54 2.05
C PRO A 85 4.67 -5.45 2.09
N GLY A 86 4.29 -4.22 2.45
CA GLY A 86 5.20 -3.08 2.49
C GLY A 86 6.25 -3.19 3.59
N VAL A 87 5.83 -3.59 4.80
CA VAL A 87 6.75 -3.81 5.93
C VAL A 87 7.74 -4.92 5.63
N GLY A 88 7.33 -5.98 4.93
CA GLY A 88 8.25 -7.04 4.48
C GLY A 88 9.36 -6.51 3.58
N VAL A 89 9.03 -5.64 2.63
CA VAL A 89 10.01 -4.96 1.77
C VAL A 89 10.93 -4.04 2.60
N LEU A 90 10.37 -3.20 3.46
CA LEU A 90 11.15 -2.26 4.26
C LEU A 90 12.13 -2.96 5.20
N VAL A 91 11.71 -4.03 5.88
CA VAL A 91 12.59 -4.83 6.74
C VAL A 91 13.64 -5.56 5.90
N ALA A 92 13.32 -6.00 4.68
CA ALA A 92 14.31 -6.56 3.77
C ALA A 92 15.37 -5.52 3.37
N PHE A 93 14.99 -4.26 3.12
CA PHE A 93 15.94 -3.17 2.89
C PHE A 93 16.77 -2.84 4.12
N LEU A 94 16.16 -2.82 5.31
CA LEU A 94 16.84 -2.56 6.58
C LEU A 94 18.00 -3.54 6.81
N LEU A 95 17.80 -4.82 6.47
CA LEU A 95 18.80 -5.88 6.70
C LEU A 95 19.73 -6.11 5.50
N PHE A 96 19.16 -6.13 4.29
CA PHE A 96 19.87 -6.57 3.08
C PHE A 96 20.12 -5.47 2.06
N GLY A 97 19.44 -4.33 2.17
CA GLY A 97 19.59 -3.19 1.27
C GLY A 97 20.95 -2.48 1.36
N PRO A 98 21.20 -1.53 0.43
CA PRO A 98 22.37 -0.67 0.43
C PRO A 98 22.49 0.12 1.74
N VAL A 99 23.71 0.33 2.24
CA VAL A 99 23.96 0.95 3.57
C VAL A 99 23.26 2.31 3.70
N GLY A 100 23.29 3.13 2.65
CA GLY A 100 22.63 4.45 2.64
C GLY A 100 21.12 4.41 2.79
N GLN A 101 20.46 3.30 2.45
CA GLN A 101 19.00 3.17 2.49
C GLN A 101 18.48 2.47 3.75
N ARG A 102 19.34 1.81 4.53
CA ARG A 102 18.92 1.06 5.73
C ARG A 102 18.29 1.94 6.79
N LYS A 103 18.90 3.10 7.06
CA LYS A 103 18.36 4.07 8.04
C LYS A 103 16.99 4.59 7.60
N THR A 104 16.85 4.96 6.34
CA THR A 104 15.59 5.41 5.75
C THR A 104 14.52 4.32 5.81
N ALA A 105 14.88 3.06 5.50
CA ALA A 105 13.96 1.92 5.58
C ALA A 105 13.48 1.66 7.02
N GLY A 106 14.36 1.81 8.02
CA GLY A 106 14.00 1.71 9.43
C GLY A 106 12.99 2.77 9.85
N GLY A 107 13.23 4.05 9.49
CA GLY A 107 12.29 5.14 9.74
C GLY A 107 10.94 4.93 9.04
N ALA A 108 10.97 4.56 7.76
CA ALA A 108 9.80 4.24 6.96
C ALA A 108 8.98 3.09 7.58
N THR A 109 9.63 2.07 8.13
CA THR A 109 8.95 0.93 8.78
C THR A 109 8.11 1.39 9.97
N MET A 110 8.66 2.29 10.79
CA MET A 110 7.98 2.83 11.96
C MET A 110 6.83 3.74 11.55
N ILE A 111 7.05 4.62 10.58
CA ILE A 111 6.04 5.54 10.03
C ILE A 111 4.85 4.74 9.46
N GLN A 112 5.12 3.66 8.73
CA GLN A 112 4.06 2.82 8.20
C GLN A 112 3.29 2.09 9.31
N LEU A 113 3.99 1.31 10.14
CA LEU A 113 3.35 0.45 11.15
C LEU A 113 2.53 1.22 12.19
N ILE A 114 3.00 2.39 12.60
CA ILE A 114 2.31 3.21 13.60
C ILE A 114 1.50 4.31 12.94
N GLY A 115 2.15 5.12 12.11
CA GLY A 115 1.56 6.32 11.51
C GLY A 115 0.54 6.02 10.42
N GLY A 116 0.57 4.84 9.80
CA GLY A 116 -0.41 4.48 8.77
C GLY A 116 -0.24 5.26 7.47
N ILE A 117 1.02 5.54 7.12
CA ILE A 117 1.39 6.11 5.82
C ILE A 117 2.08 4.99 5.06
N HIS A 118 1.31 4.21 4.31
CA HIS A 118 1.85 3.07 3.58
C HIS A 118 2.42 3.46 2.21
N GLU A 119 2.36 4.72 1.82
CA GLU A 119 3.01 5.26 0.63
C GLU A 119 4.53 5.33 0.80
N ILE A 120 5.00 5.38 2.07
CA ILE A 120 6.42 5.54 2.40
C ILE A 120 7.29 4.36 1.92
N TYR A 121 6.70 3.18 1.68
CA TYR A 121 7.43 2.05 1.12
C TYR A 121 7.41 2.01 -0.42
N PHE A 122 6.54 2.76 -1.10
CA PHE A 122 6.43 2.71 -2.55
C PHE A 122 7.75 3.05 -3.25
N PRO A 123 8.50 4.09 -2.85
CA PRO A 123 9.80 4.39 -3.47
C PRO A 123 10.76 3.20 -3.42
N PHE A 124 10.74 2.39 -2.35
CA PHE A 124 11.60 1.21 -2.22
C PHE A 124 11.24 0.13 -3.23
N VAL A 125 9.95 -0.07 -3.53
CA VAL A 125 9.51 -1.01 -4.58
C VAL A 125 9.84 -0.46 -5.97
N LEU A 126 9.70 0.85 -6.18
CA LEU A 126 10.00 1.49 -7.46
C LEU A 126 11.51 1.51 -7.78
N MET A 127 12.39 1.48 -6.78
CA MET A 127 13.84 1.36 -6.97
C MET A 127 14.27 0.05 -7.63
N ASP A 128 13.53 -1.04 -7.41
CA ASP A 128 13.76 -2.33 -8.05
C ASP A 128 12.42 -2.98 -8.41
N PRO A 129 11.96 -2.88 -9.67
CA PRO A 129 10.68 -3.42 -10.11
C PRO A 129 10.46 -4.91 -9.80
N ARG A 130 11.51 -5.70 -9.56
CA ARG A 130 11.35 -7.10 -9.17
C ARG A 130 10.66 -7.24 -7.81
N LEU A 131 10.72 -6.21 -6.96
CA LEU A 131 10.05 -6.16 -5.66
C LEU A 131 8.52 -6.11 -5.78
N PHE A 132 7.96 -5.84 -6.96
CA PHE A 132 6.54 -6.08 -7.20
C PHE A 132 6.14 -7.53 -6.90
N LEU A 133 7.02 -8.51 -7.19
CA LEU A 133 6.76 -9.90 -6.87
C LEU A 133 6.64 -10.13 -5.36
N ALA A 134 7.41 -9.40 -4.55
CA ALA A 134 7.38 -9.52 -3.09
C ALA A 134 6.07 -8.97 -2.53
N VAL A 135 5.64 -7.79 -2.96
CA VAL A 135 4.39 -7.20 -2.48
C VAL A 135 3.15 -7.93 -2.99
N ILE A 136 3.15 -8.42 -4.23
CA ILE A 136 2.07 -9.28 -4.77
C ILE A 136 1.95 -10.54 -3.93
N ALA A 137 3.02 -11.30 -3.75
CA ALA A 137 2.98 -12.53 -2.98
C ALA A 137 2.63 -12.29 -1.50
N GLY A 138 3.14 -11.20 -0.92
CA GLY A 138 2.74 -10.74 0.41
C GLY A 138 1.25 -10.47 0.50
N GLY A 139 0.68 -9.71 -0.45
CA GLY A 139 -0.73 -9.39 -0.48
C GLY A 139 -1.60 -10.65 -0.64
N MET A 140 -1.26 -11.49 -1.61
CA MET A 140 -1.92 -12.78 -1.86
C MET A 140 -1.97 -13.66 -0.61
N SER A 141 -0.82 -13.84 0.05
CA SER A 141 -0.70 -14.73 1.21
C SER A 141 -1.47 -14.22 2.43
N GLY A 142 -1.45 -12.91 2.69
CA GLY A 142 -2.25 -12.31 3.76
C GLY A 142 -3.75 -12.47 3.52
N THR A 143 -4.20 -12.14 2.31
CA THR A 143 -5.62 -12.23 1.93
C THR A 143 -6.14 -13.66 1.97
N LEU A 144 -5.33 -14.63 1.56
CA LEU A 144 -5.67 -16.05 1.68
C LEU A 144 -5.87 -16.44 3.16
N VAL A 145 -5.03 -15.97 4.07
CA VAL A 145 -5.20 -16.20 5.51
C VAL A 145 -6.47 -15.54 6.03
N PHE A 146 -6.75 -14.29 5.64
CA PHE A 146 -7.99 -13.61 6.02
C PHE A 146 -9.24 -14.37 5.55
N GLN A 147 -9.20 -14.96 4.34
CA GLN A 147 -10.29 -15.79 3.84
C GLN A 147 -10.45 -17.10 4.60
N ILE A 148 -9.35 -17.81 4.89
CA ILE A 148 -9.40 -19.07 5.65
C ILE A 148 -10.06 -18.86 7.01
N PHE A 149 -9.75 -17.75 7.68
CA PHE A 149 -10.33 -17.40 8.97
C PHE A 149 -11.65 -16.62 8.87
N ASN A 150 -12.08 -16.28 7.64
CA ASN A 150 -13.26 -15.48 7.35
C ASN A 150 -13.34 -14.18 8.20
N VAL A 151 -12.24 -13.42 8.19
CA VAL A 151 -12.10 -12.18 8.99
C VAL A 151 -12.09 -10.93 8.14
N GLY A 152 -12.57 -9.84 8.73
CA GLY A 152 -12.57 -8.50 8.18
C GLY A 152 -12.46 -7.43 9.26
N LEU A 153 -12.62 -6.17 8.84
CA LEU A 153 -12.76 -5.04 9.77
C LEU A 153 -14.22 -4.56 9.80
N SER A 154 -14.64 -3.95 10.90
CA SER A 154 -15.99 -3.38 11.01
C SER A 154 -16.12 -2.02 10.31
N ALA A 155 -15.01 -1.34 10.07
CA ALA A 155 -14.94 -0.07 9.36
C ALA A 155 -13.64 0.04 8.56
N PRO A 156 -13.50 1.02 7.64
CA PRO A 156 -12.22 1.36 7.05
C PRO A 156 -11.18 1.74 8.13
N ALA A 157 -9.93 1.34 7.95
CA ALA A 157 -8.81 1.71 8.81
C ALA A 157 -7.73 2.46 8.01
N SER A 158 -6.91 3.24 8.71
CA SER A 158 -5.75 3.91 8.10
C SER A 158 -4.80 2.87 7.47
N PRO A 159 -4.52 2.95 6.17
CA PRO A 159 -3.70 1.96 5.49
C PRO A 159 -2.29 1.85 6.06
N GLY A 160 -1.81 0.63 6.30
CA GLY A 160 -0.49 0.38 6.85
C GLY A 160 -0.36 0.48 8.37
N SER A 161 -1.31 1.11 9.07
CA SER A 161 -1.22 1.20 10.54
C SER A 161 -1.66 -0.11 11.17
N LEU A 162 -0.71 -0.87 11.70
CA LEU A 162 -1.00 -2.08 12.46
C LEU A 162 -1.86 -1.75 13.68
N VAL A 163 -1.62 -0.60 14.31
CA VAL A 163 -2.38 -0.14 15.48
C VAL A 163 -3.83 0.14 15.11
N ALA A 164 -4.07 0.91 14.04
CA ALA A 164 -5.43 1.24 13.61
C ALA A 164 -6.21 -0.01 13.18
N ILE A 165 -5.56 -0.92 12.46
CA ILE A 165 -6.18 -2.16 11.99
C ILE A 165 -6.57 -3.06 13.16
N LEU A 166 -5.68 -3.30 14.13
CA LEU A 166 -5.98 -4.15 15.28
C LEU A 166 -6.97 -3.52 16.26
N ALA A 167 -7.00 -2.19 16.34
CA ALA A 167 -7.99 -1.45 17.12
C ALA A 167 -9.40 -1.56 16.51
N ASN A 168 -9.50 -1.58 15.19
CA ASN A 168 -10.75 -1.69 14.45
C ASN A 168 -11.18 -3.15 14.18
N ALA A 169 -10.27 -4.11 14.38
CA ALA A 169 -10.59 -5.52 14.26
C ALA A 169 -11.52 -5.96 15.42
N PRO A 170 -12.59 -6.72 15.13
CA PRO A 170 -13.41 -7.37 16.16
C PRO A 170 -12.52 -8.16 17.13
N THR A 171 -12.83 -8.12 18.43
CA THR A 171 -11.96 -8.70 19.48
C THR A 171 -11.66 -10.18 19.25
N GLU A 172 -12.64 -10.94 18.77
CA GLU A 172 -12.51 -12.36 18.42
C GLU A 172 -11.69 -12.61 17.13
N ALA A 173 -11.74 -11.68 16.18
CA ALA A 173 -11.03 -11.77 14.90
C ALA A 173 -9.58 -11.24 14.98
N ARG A 174 -9.23 -10.46 16.02
CA ARG A 174 -7.97 -9.72 16.12
C ARG A 174 -6.72 -10.60 15.95
N LEU A 175 -6.73 -11.83 16.48
CA LEU A 175 -5.62 -12.77 16.33
C LEU A 175 -5.49 -13.28 14.89
N ALA A 176 -6.59 -13.55 14.21
CA ALA A 176 -6.62 -13.99 12.81
C ALA A 176 -6.26 -12.84 11.84
N VAL A 177 -6.68 -11.61 12.15
CA VAL A 177 -6.22 -10.42 11.42
C VAL A 177 -4.70 -10.24 11.60
N PHE A 178 -4.20 -10.36 12.83
CA PHE A 178 -2.76 -10.29 13.06
C PHE A 178 -1.99 -11.40 12.32
N SER A 179 -2.51 -12.64 12.32
CA SER A 179 -1.83 -13.76 11.64
C SER A 179 -1.75 -13.55 10.13
N GLY A 180 -2.79 -13.04 9.49
CA GLY A 180 -2.74 -12.72 8.05
C GLY A 180 -1.76 -11.59 7.72
N ILE A 181 -1.71 -10.54 8.55
CA ILE A 181 -0.69 -9.47 8.42
C ILE A 181 0.72 -10.06 8.58
N PHE A 182 0.93 -10.93 9.56
CA PHE A 182 2.22 -11.53 9.86
C PHE A 182 2.69 -12.47 8.74
N VAL A 183 1.80 -13.32 8.20
CA VAL A 183 2.11 -14.19 7.05
C VAL A 183 2.45 -13.36 5.80
N SER A 184 1.68 -12.30 5.56
CA SER A 184 1.93 -11.35 4.48
C SER A 184 3.32 -10.70 4.58
N PHE A 185 3.68 -10.27 5.79
CA PHE A 185 5.02 -9.78 6.13
C PHE A 185 6.10 -10.80 5.83
N LEU A 186 5.98 -12.02 6.34
CA LEU A 186 6.99 -13.07 6.16
C LEU A 186 7.20 -13.43 4.69
N CYS A 187 6.11 -13.54 3.92
CA CYS A 187 6.17 -13.88 2.50
C CYS A 187 6.87 -12.77 1.70
N SER A 188 6.45 -11.51 1.89
CA SER A 188 7.08 -10.36 1.24
C SER A 188 8.54 -10.23 1.64
N PHE A 189 8.85 -10.33 2.93
CA PHE A 189 10.23 -10.26 3.44
C PHE A 189 11.12 -11.37 2.85
N ALA A 190 10.63 -12.60 2.77
CA ALA A 190 11.39 -13.73 2.22
C ALA A 190 11.75 -13.49 0.74
N ILE A 191 10.80 -13.04 -0.07
CA ILE A 191 11.03 -12.78 -1.50
C ILE A 191 11.92 -11.55 -1.67
N ALA A 192 11.62 -10.44 -1.00
CA ALA A 192 12.41 -9.22 -1.08
C ALA A 192 13.85 -9.44 -0.62
N SER A 193 14.06 -10.17 0.48
CA SER A 193 15.40 -10.49 0.97
C SER A 193 16.21 -11.35 -0.01
N LEU A 194 15.56 -12.31 -0.70
CA LEU A 194 16.20 -13.10 -1.75
C LEU A 194 16.62 -12.23 -2.95
N LEU A 195 15.74 -11.32 -3.38
CA LEU A 195 15.99 -10.43 -4.52
C LEU A 195 17.11 -9.42 -4.23
N LEU A 196 17.12 -8.81 -3.04
CA LEU A 196 18.12 -7.84 -2.62
C LEU A 196 19.50 -8.49 -2.36
N LYS A 197 19.54 -9.69 -1.78
CA LYS A 197 20.81 -10.42 -1.57
C LYS A 197 21.50 -10.74 -2.89
N ARG A 198 20.76 -11.10 -3.93
CA ARG A 198 21.31 -11.42 -5.26
C ARG A 198 21.94 -10.20 -5.95
N GLN A 199 21.52 -8.97 -5.62
CA GLN A 199 22.12 -7.75 -6.19
C GLN A 199 23.48 -7.38 -5.60
N ARG A 200 23.84 -7.87 -4.40
CA ARG A 200 25.16 -7.54 -3.81
C ARG A 200 26.35 -8.03 -4.64
N GLY A 201 26.13 -8.89 -5.64
CA GLY A 201 27.16 -9.35 -6.59
C GLY A 201 27.14 -8.66 -7.96
N THR A 202 26.19 -7.76 -8.23
CA THR A 202 26.04 -7.06 -9.51
C THR A 202 25.68 -5.61 -9.21
N GLU A 203 26.61 -4.68 -9.46
CA GLU A 203 26.36 -3.26 -9.22
C GLU A 203 25.07 -2.78 -9.92
N PRO A 204 24.24 -1.97 -9.26
CA PRO A 204 22.99 -1.48 -9.83
C PRO A 204 23.28 -0.41 -10.91
N VAL A 205 23.03 -0.77 -12.17
CA VAL A 205 23.27 0.04 -13.37
C VAL A 205 22.39 1.30 -13.49
N SER A 206 21.34 1.48 -12.67
CA SER A 206 20.30 2.48 -12.98
C SER A 206 20.30 3.78 -12.14
N MET A 207 21.03 3.87 -11.02
CA MET A 207 20.97 5.09 -10.16
C MET A 207 22.32 5.77 -9.92
N ILE A 208 23.44 5.12 -10.26
CA ILE A 208 24.78 5.73 -10.11
C ILE A 208 25.00 6.84 -11.15
N LYS A 209 24.42 6.72 -12.34
CA LYS A 209 24.60 7.71 -13.42
C LYS A 209 23.91 9.06 -13.22
N MET A 210 23.04 9.20 -12.22
CA MET A 210 22.35 10.47 -11.96
C MET A 210 22.93 11.23 -10.76
N LYS A 211 23.68 10.57 -9.87
CA LYS A 211 24.36 11.21 -8.73
C LYS A 211 25.80 11.62 -9.02
N GLU A 212 26.50 10.94 -9.92
CA GLU A 212 27.91 11.27 -10.24
C GLU A 212 28.12 12.57 -11.03
N LYS A 213 27.05 13.34 -11.32
CA LYS A 213 27.17 14.63 -12.02
C LYS A 213 27.03 15.88 -11.13
N GLU A 214 26.76 15.73 -9.84
CA GLU A 214 26.53 16.89 -8.95
C GLU A 214 27.61 17.12 -7.86
N GLU A 215 28.59 16.22 -7.71
CA GLU A 215 29.57 16.34 -6.60
C GLU A 215 30.97 16.85 -6.96
N ASP A 216 31.25 17.27 -8.20
CA ASP A 216 32.51 17.94 -8.53
C ASP A 216 32.28 19.37 -9.00
N GLN A 217 32.33 20.32 -8.04
CA GLN A 217 33.02 21.62 -8.15
C GLN A 217 32.81 22.43 -6.87
N VAL A 218 33.79 22.41 -5.95
CA VAL A 218 33.91 23.41 -4.88
C VAL A 218 34.79 24.54 -5.41
N GLU A 219 34.17 25.54 -6.04
CA GLU A 219 34.76 26.87 -6.20
C GLU A 219 34.20 27.79 -5.11
N THR A 220 35.10 28.36 -4.30
CA THR A 220 34.76 29.35 -3.28
C THR A 220 34.41 30.69 -3.95
N VAL A 221 33.12 31.00 -4.05
CA VAL A 221 32.60 32.31 -4.46
C VAL A 221 31.96 33.00 -3.25
N THR A 222 32.40 34.23 -2.96
CA THR A 222 31.82 35.09 -1.92
C THR A 222 30.41 35.55 -2.31
N PRO A 223 29.39 35.45 -1.43
CA PRO A 223 28.02 35.70 -1.85
C PRO A 223 27.67 37.19 -1.80
N ASN A 224 27.23 37.74 -2.93
CA ASN A 224 26.45 38.98 -3.01
C ASN A 224 24.98 38.60 -3.19
N TYR A 225 24.17 38.75 -2.13
CA TYR A 225 22.79 38.31 -2.15
C TYR A 225 21.88 39.36 -2.80
N GLN A 226 21.65 39.25 -4.11
CA GLN A 226 20.64 40.02 -4.83
C GLN A 226 19.37 39.22 -5.19
N GLN A 227 19.39 37.89 -5.02
CA GLN A 227 18.20 37.06 -5.17
C GLN A 227 18.17 35.99 -4.09
N ILE A 228 17.08 35.99 -3.33
CA ILE A 228 16.71 34.92 -2.40
C ILE A 228 15.91 33.91 -3.22
N LEU A 229 16.49 32.73 -3.45
CA LEU A 229 15.80 31.61 -4.10
C LEU A 229 15.22 30.71 -3.01
N PHE A 230 13.88 30.60 -2.96
CA PHE A 230 13.21 29.60 -2.13
C PHE A 230 13.25 28.27 -2.87
N VAL A 231 14.09 27.35 -2.42
CA VAL A 231 14.04 25.96 -2.86
C VAL A 231 13.16 25.22 -1.86
N CYS A 232 11.89 25.04 -2.22
CA CYS A 232 11.08 24.03 -1.57
C CYS A 232 11.71 22.69 -1.99
N ASP A 233 12.23 21.94 -1.03
CA ASP A 233 12.50 20.52 -1.20
C ASP A 233 11.17 19.91 -1.66
N ALA A 234 11.03 19.65 -2.96
CA ALA A 234 9.82 19.14 -3.58
C ALA A 234 9.68 17.65 -3.24
N GLY A 235 9.58 17.38 -1.95
CA GLY A 235 8.98 16.20 -1.38
C GLY A 235 7.50 16.49 -1.10
N MET A 236 6.67 15.59 -1.62
CA MET A 236 5.29 15.32 -1.20
C MET A 236 4.20 16.18 -1.84
N GLY A 237 3.93 15.88 -3.11
CA GLY A 237 2.64 16.11 -3.74
C GLY A 237 1.71 14.91 -3.56
N SER A 238 0.88 14.96 -2.53
CA SER A 238 -0.56 14.64 -2.49
C SER A 238 -1.01 14.46 -1.04
#